data_AF-A0A6J8EDG7-F1
#
_entry.id   AF-A0A6J8EDG7-F1
#
_cell.length_a   1.000
_cell.length_b   1.000
_cell.length_c   1.000
_cell.angle_alpha   90.00
_cell.angle_beta   90.00
_cell.angle_gamma   90.00
#
_symmetry.space_group_name_H-M   'P 1'
#
loop_
_entity.id
_entity.type
_entity.pdbx_description
1 polymer ?
#
loop_
_entity_poly.entity_id
_entity_poly.type
_entity_poly.pdbx_seq_one_letter_code
_entity_poly.pdbx_strand_id
1 'polypeptide(L)'
;MDQMIKDLSECKQYLKHDFKIHLEEKTDIKDHCMTFSLNDKDLHFKNECCDHQHLSGCLKCLQLSDLLEEIMKRVQLLESENIEDLYDEILFKTSNAIDDIVEWKKHLVRSKIKPEIKDISFWSDNAGCYKSTLTLAMIYANLGPILSSYFSEAQDGKGACDRKASHIKAEIKRYVNEGLNVLDANDMKKAIDSRIKLTYKCKIVEIDGNVLQPSV
;
A
#
# COMPACT_ATOMS: atom_id res chain seq x y z
N MET A 1 -18.35 -14.94 -27.93
CA MET A 1 -18.20 -15.16 -26.48
C MET A 1 -17.54 -16.52 -26.23
N ASP A 2 -18.04 -17.59 -26.84
CA ASP A 2 -17.53 -18.96 -26.67
C ASP A 2 -16.04 -19.15 -27.01
N GLN A 3 -15.55 -18.48 -28.07
CA GLN A 3 -14.13 -18.55 -28.45
C GLN A 3 -13.22 -17.96 -27.37
N MET A 4 -13.54 -16.78 -26.82
CA MET A 4 -12.72 -16.16 -25.77
C MET A 4 -12.68 -16.98 -24.47
N ILE A 5 -13.80 -17.61 -24.11
CA ILE A 5 -13.86 -18.49 -22.94
C ILE A 5 -12.94 -19.70 -23.15
N LYS A 6 -12.92 -20.26 -24.37
CA LYS A 6 -12.01 -21.33 -24.75
C LYS A 6 -10.55 -20.87 -24.67
N ASP A 7 -10.23 -19.71 -25.24
CA ASP A 7 -8.88 -19.15 -25.24
C ASP A 7 -8.37 -18.87 -23.81
N LEU A 8 -9.26 -18.34 -22.93
CA LEU A 8 -8.97 -18.15 -21.51
C LEU A 8 -8.68 -19.49 -20.80
N SER A 9 -9.44 -20.53 -21.14
CA SER A 9 -9.23 -21.88 -20.60
C SER A 9 -7.87 -22.45 -21.05
N GLU A 10 -7.49 -22.27 -22.32
CA GLU A 10 -6.19 -22.69 -22.85
C GLU A 10 -5.04 -21.92 -22.19
N CYS A 11 -5.15 -20.60 -22.05
CA CYS A 11 -4.18 -19.76 -21.34
C CYS A 11 -4.03 -20.18 -19.87
N LYS A 12 -5.14 -20.50 -19.20
CA LYS A 12 -5.13 -21.02 -17.82
C LYS A 12 -4.39 -22.36 -17.73
N GLN A 13 -4.59 -23.27 -18.67
CA GLN A 13 -3.87 -24.54 -18.71
C GLN A 13 -2.37 -24.34 -18.92
N TYR A 14 -2.01 -23.42 -19.82
CA TYR A 14 -0.62 -23.03 -20.06
C TYR A 14 0.07 -22.55 -18.78
N LEU A 15 -0.54 -21.59 -18.06
CA LEU A 15 0.01 -21.08 -16.80
C LEU A 15 0.15 -22.17 -15.73
N LYS A 16 -0.79 -23.12 -15.66
CA LYS A 16 -0.75 -24.20 -14.66
C LYS A 16 0.34 -25.22 -14.90
N HIS A 17 0.54 -25.63 -16.16
CA HIS A 17 1.29 -26.85 -16.47
C HIS A 17 2.61 -26.59 -17.18
N ASP A 18 2.61 -25.68 -18.15
CA ASP A 18 3.73 -25.53 -19.09
C ASP A 18 4.62 -24.34 -18.73
N PHE A 19 4.04 -23.23 -18.28
CA PHE A 19 4.77 -21.97 -18.11
C PHE A 19 6.03 -22.12 -17.25
N LYS A 20 5.94 -22.86 -16.13
CA LYS A 20 7.10 -23.10 -15.23
C LYS A 20 8.23 -23.91 -15.86
N ILE A 21 7.95 -24.65 -16.93
CA ILE A 21 8.94 -25.44 -17.67
C ILE A 21 9.75 -24.54 -18.59
N HIS A 22 9.13 -23.48 -19.11
CA HIS A 22 9.79 -22.50 -19.97
C HIS A 22 10.70 -21.52 -19.22
N LEU A 23 10.60 -21.46 -17.89
CA LEU A 23 11.39 -20.55 -17.07
C LEU A 23 12.83 -21.02 -16.94
N GLU A 24 13.78 -20.16 -17.32
CA GLU A 24 15.21 -20.39 -17.15
C GLU A 24 15.89 -19.14 -16.56
N GLU A 25 17.11 -19.33 -16.04
CA GLU A 25 17.84 -18.26 -15.34
C GLU A 25 18.12 -17.05 -16.24
N LYS A 26 18.51 -17.33 -17.50
CA LYS A 26 18.78 -16.34 -18.55
C LYS A 26 18.22 -16.86 -19.87
N THR A 27 17.35 -16.09 -20.53
CA THR A 27 16.79 -16.42 -21.85
C THR A 27 16.57 -15.16 -22.66
N ASP A 28 16.59 -15.25 -23.99
CA ASP A 28 16.23 -14.13 -24.88
C ASP A 28 14.71 -13.82 -24.90
N ILE A 29 13.90 -14.55 -24.14
CA ILE A 29 12.46 -14.32 -24.00
C ILE A 29 12.16 -13.63 -22.67
N LYS A 30 11.60 -12.42 -22.74
CA LYS A 30 11.31 -11.56 -21.58
C LYS A 30 10.52 -12.27 -20.47
N ASP A 31 9.48 -12.99 -20.87
CA ASP A 31 8.58 -13.68 -19.94
C ASP A 31 9.18 -14.93 -19.29
N HIS A 32 10.27 -15.44 -19.85
CA HIS A 32 10.89 -16.72 -19.46
C HIS A 32 12.18 -16.53 -18.68
N CYS A 33 12.85 -15.39 -18.85
CA CYS A 33 14.04 -15.03 -18.11
C CYS A 33 13.67 -14.73 -16.65
N MET A 34 14.06 -15.60 -15.72
CA MET A 34 13.77 -15.42 -14.29
C MET A 34 14.42 -14.15 -13.71
N THR A 35 15.55 -13.73 -14.25
CA THR A 35 16.25 -12.51 -13.83
C THR A 35 15.53 -11.23 -14.29
N PHE A 36 14.79 -11.30 -15.42
CA PHE A 36 14.15 -10.13 -16.03
C PHE A 36 12.63 -10.06 -15.83
N SER A 37 11.93 -11.20 -15.86
CA SER A 37 10.47 -11.28 -15.88
C SER A 37 9.76 -10.71 -14.65
N LEU A 38 10.50 -10.49 -13.55
CA LEU A 38 10.02 -9.85 -12.32
C LEU A 38 10.41 -8.38 -12.18
N ASN A 39 11.14 -7.82 -13.15
CA ASN A 39 11.57 -6.42 -13.07
C ASN A 39 10.37 -5.50 -13.27
N ASP A 40 10.11 -4.69 -12.25
CA ASP A 40 9.08 -3.68 -12.33
C ASP A 40 9.53 -2.52 -13.23
N LYS A 41 8.57 -1.82 -13.84
CA LYS A 41 8.85 -0.61 -14.61
C LYS A 41 9.24 0.56 -13.70
N ASP A 42 8.87 0.48 -12.42
CA ASP A 42 9.21 1.46 -11.41
C ASP A 42 10.70 1.41 -11.04
N LEU A 43 11.40 2.50 -11.39
CA LEU A 43 12.85 2.66 -11.41
C LEU A 43 13.57 2.46 -10.06
N HIS A 44 12.84 2.31 -8.95
CA HIS A 44 13.40 2.29 -7.60
C HIS A 44 13.92 0.91 -7.16
N PHE A 45 13.46 -0.18 -7.78
CA PHE A 45 13.87 -1.55 -7.42
C PHE A 45 14.33 -2.34 -8.64
N LYS A 46 15.27 -1.80 -9.41
CA LYS A 46 15.91 -2.58 -10.47
C LYS A 46 16.72 -3.71 -9.84
N ASN A 47 16.26 -4.96 -10.00
CA ASN A 47 17.15 -6.10 -9.92
C ASN A 47 18.26 -5.94 -10.97
N GLU A 48 19.36 -6.65 -10.74
CA GLU A 48 20.52 -6.72 -11.64
C GLU A 48 20.06 -6.80 -13.10
N CYS A 49 20.41 -5.77 -13.88
CA CYS A 49 20.13 -5.76 -15.30
C CYS A 49 20.84 -6.96 -15.93
N CYS A 50 20.07 -7.75 -16.69
CA CYS A 50 20.62 -8.86 -17.45
C CYS A 50 21.76 -8.39 -18.37
N ASP A 51 22.77 -9.24 -18.51
CA ASP A 51 23.90 -9.10 -19.44
C ASP A 51 23.58 -9.57 -20.87
N HIS A 52 22.31 -9.88 -21.13
CA HIS A 52 21.81 -10.37 -22.41
C HIS A 52 20.58 -9.56 -22.87
N GLN A 53 20.23 -9.72 -24.14
CA GLN A 53 19.09 -9.07 -24.75
C GLN A 53 17.82 -9.93 -24.58
N HIS A 54 16.66 -9.31 -24.80
CA HIS A 54 15.38 -10.01 -24.79
C HIS A 54 14.57 -9.62 -26.03
N LEU A 55 15.02 -10.09 -27.18
CA LEU A 55 14.46 -9.74 -28.48
C LEU A 55 13.38 -10.72 -28.95
N SER A 56 13.34 -11.93 -28.36
CA SER A 56 12.39 -12.97 -28.71
C SER A 56 11.12 -12.92 -27.86
N GLY A 57 10.00 -13.38 -28.44
CA GLY A 57 8.72 -13.54 -27.75
C GLY A 57 8.25 -14.99 -27.75
N CYS A 58 7.53 -15.39 -26.70
CA CYS A 58 6.86 -16.70 -26.66
C CYS A 58 5.42 -16.57 -27.16
N LEU A 59 5.04 -17.40 -28.15
CA LEU A 59 3.69 -17.42 -28.71
C LEU A 59 2.60 -17.56 -27.64
N LYS A 60 2.75 -18.49 -26.67
CA LYS A 60 1.75 -18.70 -25.61
C LYS A 60 1.68 -17.52 -24.63
N CYS A 61 2.80 -16.85 -24.34
CA CYS A 61 2.82 -15.65 -23.50
C CYS A 61 2.18 -14.45 -24.21
N LEU A 62 2.44 -14.30 -25.51
CA LEU A 62 1.82 -13.28 -26.36
C LEU A 62 0.31 -13.51 -26.48
N GLN A 63 -0.13 -14.75 -26.69
CA GLN A 63 -1.55 -15.10 -26.71
C GLN A 63 -2.26 -14.69 -25.42
N LEU A 64 -1.65 -14.92 -24.26
CA LEU A 64 -2.20 -14.47 -22.99
C LEU A 64 -2.28 -12.93 -22.92
N SER A 65 -1.22 -12.21 -23.27
CA SER A 65 -1.24 -10.74 -23.21
C SER A 65 -2.28 -10.14 -24.16
N ASP A 66 -2.32 -10.64 -25.39
CA ASP A 66 -3.24 -10.16 -26.43
C ASP A 66 -4.69 -10.41 -26.01
N LEU A 67 -4.98 -11.58 -25.42
CA LEU A 67 -6.31 -11.92 -24.93
C LEU A 67 -6.76 -11.04 -23.76
N LEU A 68 -5.88 -10.76 -22.79
CA LEU A 68 -6.20 -9.87 -21.66
C LEU A 68 -6.44 -8.43 -22.15
N GLU A 69 -5.62 -7.94 -23.08
CA GLU A 69 -5.84 -6.64 -23.72
C GLU A 69 -7.16 -6.61 -24.49
N GLU A 70 -7.51 -7.67 -25.21
CA GLU A 70 -8.77 -7.75 -25.95
C GLU A 70 -9.98 -7.73 -25.03
N ILE A 71 -9.92 -8.45 -23.90
CA ILE A 71 -10.98 -8.44 -22.87
C ILE A 71 -11.17 -7.02 -22.34
N MET A 72 -10.08 -6.33 -21.99
CA MET A 72 -10.15 -4.97 -21.46
C MET A 72 -10.74 -3.99 -22.50
N LYS A 73 -10.29 -4.07 -23.75
CA LYS A 73 -10.83 -3.25 -24.86
C LYS A 73 -12.33 -3.48 -25.06
N ARG A 74 -12.79 -4.73 -25.01
CA ARG A 74 -14.23 -5.06 -25.14
C ARG A 74 -15.06 -4.51 -23.99
N VAL A 75 -14.54 -4.57 -22.76
CA VAL A 75 -15.21 -3.97 -21.60
C VAL A 75 -15.30 -2.46 -21.76
N GLN A 76 -14.21 -1.79 -22.16
CA GLN A 76 -14.21 -0.34 -22.41
C GLN A 76 -15.22 0.10 -23.48
N LEU A 77 -15.50 -0.74 -24.48
CA LEU A 77 -16.54 -0.44 -25.48
C LEU A 77 -17.96 -0.43 -24.90
N LEU A 78 -18.21 -1.10 -23.77
CA LEU A 78 -19.52 -1.08 -23.10
C LEU A 78 -19.88 0.31 -22.54
N GLU A 79 -18.90 1.19 -22.31
CA GLU A 79 -19.12 2.60 -21.94
C GLU A 79 -20.04 3.30 -22.95
N SER A 80 -19.88 2.94 -24.23
CA SER A 80 -20.65 3.52 -25.33
C SER A 80 -22.13 3.11 -25.35
N GLU A 81 -22.53 2.13 -24.51
CA GLU A 81 -23.90 1.61 -24.41
C GLU A 81 -24.71 2.24 -23.25
N ASN A 82 -24.17 3.22 -22.53
CA ASN A 82 -24.88 4.13 -21.61
C ASN A 82 -25.44 3.47 -20.32
N ILE A 83 -24.61 2.66 -19.64
CA ILE A 83 -24.94 2.02 -18.34
C ILE A 83 -23.90 2.42 -17.27
N GLU A 84 -23.92 3.68 -16.84
CA GLU A 84 -22.84 4.36 -16.11
C GLU A 84 -22.41 3.65 -14.81
N ASP A 85 -23.32 3.40 -13.86
CA ASP A 85 -22.97 2.77 -12.57
C ASP A 85 -22.52 1.30 -12.70
N LEU A 86 -23.09 0.55 -13.66
CA LEU A 86 -22.74 -0.85 -13.88
C LEU A 86 -21.42 -0.98 -14.65
N TYR A 87 -21.13 -0.02 -15.52
CA TYR A 87 -19.89 0.01 -16.30
C TYR A 87 -18.67 0.15 -15.41
N ASP A 88 -18.68 1.09 -14.47
CA ASP A 88 -17.58 1.30 -13.53
C ASP A 88 -17.31 0.05 -12.69
N GLU A 89 -18.37 -0.62 -12.22
CA GLU A 89 -18.24 -1.87 -11.47
C GLU A 89 -17.63 -3.00 -12.32
N ILE A 90 -18.08 -3.17 -13.57
CA ILE A 90 -17.56 -4.19 -14.49
C ILE A 90 -16.10 -3.87 -14.85
N LEU A 91 -15.78 -2.62 -15.14
CA LEU A 91 -14.44 -2.17 -15.47
C LEU A 91 -13.47 -2.44 -14.31
N PHE A 92 -13.86 -2.06 -13.10
CA PHE A 92 -13.07 -2.30 -11.89
C PHE A 92 -12.84 -3.80 -11.64
N LYS A 93 -13.89 -4.62 -11.71
CA LYS A 93 -13.78 -6.08 -11.54
C LYS A 93 -12.90 -6.72 -12.62
N THR A 94 -13.03 -6.28 -13.87
CA THR A 94 -12.23 -6.80 -14.98
C THR A 94 -10.77 -6.42 -14.84
N SER A 95 -10.48 -5.16 -14.49
CA SER A 95 -9.11 -4.68 -14.24
C SER A 95 -8.44 -5.50 -13.14
N ASN A 96 -9.10 -5.66 -11.98
CA ASN A 96 -8.56 -6.46 -10.88
C ASN A 96 -8.33 -7.92 -11.28
N ALA A 97 -9.23 -8.52 -12.05
CA ALA A 97 -9.08 -9.90 -12.52
C ALA A 97 -7.89 -10.07 -13.48
N ILE A 98 -7.63 -9.08 -14.34
CA ILE A 98 -6.45 -9.05 -15.21
C ILE A 98 -5.18 -8.93 -14.36
N ASP A 99 -5.18 -8.01 -13.39
CA ASP A 99 -4.05 -7.82 -12.48
C ASP A 99 -3.76 -9.09 -11.67
N ASP A 100 -4.79 -9.77 -11.18
CA ASP A 100 -4.66 -11.06 -10.48
C ASP A 100 -4.01 -12.14 -11.37
N ILE A 101 -4.33 -12.19 -12.67
CA ILE A 101 -3.69 -13.13 -13.61
C ILE A 101 -2.21 -12.77 -13.82
N VAL A 102 -1.90 -11.49 -13.95
CA VAL A 102 -0.52 -11.00 -14.08
C VAL A 102 0.28 -11.30 -12.81
N GLU A 103 -0.28 -11.05 -11.62
CA GLU A 103 0.34 -11.38 -10.34
C GLU A 103 0.49 -12.88 -10.14
N TRP A 104 -0.47 -13.67 -10.59
CA TRP A 104 -0.34 -15.12 -10.59
C TRP A 104 0.83 -15.58 -11.46
N LYS A 105 0.99 -15.03 -12.68
CA LYS A 105 2.15 -15.31 -13.54
C LYS A 105 3.46 -14.94 -12.85
N LYS A 106 3.57 -13.75 -12.23
CA LYS A 106 4.74 -13.35 -11.43
C LYS A 106 4.99 -14.30 -10.27
N HIS A 107 3.95 -14.75 -9.57
CA HIS A 107 4.05 -15.73 -8.49
C HIS A 107 4.63 -17.07 -9.00
N LEU A 108 4.25 -17.54 -10.19
CA LEU A 108 4.82 -18.75 -10.78
C LEU A 108 6.33 -18.61 -10.99
N VAL A 109 6.80 -17.44 -11.45
CA VAL A 109 8.23 -17.13 -11.56
C VAL A 109 8.93 -17.17 -10.20
N ARG A 110 8.40 -16.44 -9.20
CA ARG A 110 8.93 -16.43 -7.83
C ARG A 110 9.03 -17.83 -7.24
N SER A 111 8.03 -18.68 -7.50
CA SER A 111 8.01 -20.08 -7.04
C SER A 111 9.12 -20.94 -7.65
N LYS A 112 9.61 -20.59 -8.86
CA LYS A 112 10.69 -21.29 -9.55
C LYS A 112 12.05 -20.80 -9.10
N ILE A 113 12.22 -19.49 -8.94
CA ILE A 113 13.46 -18.85 -8.47
C ILE A 113 13.83 -19.33 -7.08
N LYS A 114 12.84 -19.65 -6.22
CA LYS A 114 13.05 -19.94 -4.79
C LYS A 114 13.96 -18.89 -4.16
N PRO A 115 13.57 -17.61 -4.17
CA PRO A 115 14.41 -16.56 -3.63
C PRO A 115 14.71 -16.87 -2.16
N GLU A 116 15.99 -16.97 -1.83
CA GLU A 116 16.42 -17.00 -0.44
C GLU A 116 16.08 -15.64 0.18
N ILE A 117 15.31 -15.67 1.26
CA ILE A 117 15.01 -14.46 2.01
C ILE A 117 16.32 -14.06 2.71
N LYS A 118 16.89 -12.93 2.31
CA LYS A 118 18.17 -12.44 2.86
C LYS A 118 17.99 -11.56 4.09
N ASP A 119 16.94 -10.75 4.10
CA ASP A 119 16.60 -9.80 5.17
C ASP A 119 15.08 -9.55 5.20
N ILE A 120 14.54 -9.36 6.40
CA ILE A 120 13.15 -8.94 6.67
C ILE A 120 13.23 -7.71 7.56
N SER A 121 12.71 -6.57 7.10
CA SER A 121 12.58 -5.36 7.92
C SER A 121 11.15 -5.20 8.39
N PHE A 122 10.93 -5.02 9.68
CA PHE A 122 9.60 -4.73 10.23
C PHE A 122 9.59 -3.43 11.02
N TRP A 123 8.46 -2.73 10.94
CA TRP A 123 8.18 -1.53 11.71
C TRP A 123 7.09 -1.87 12.73
N SER A 124 7.35 -1.52 13.98
CA SER A 124 6.39 -1.69 15.08
C SER A 124 6.23 -0.38 15.84
N ASP A 125 5.04 -0.10 16.33
CA ASP A 125 4.77 1.01 17.24
C ASP A 125 4.10 0.50 18.54
N ASN A 126 3.82 1.40 19.48
CA ASN A 126 3.15 1.04 20.75
C ASN A 126 1.62 1.03 20.66
N ALA A 127 1.01 1.27 19.50
CA ALA A 127 -0.43 1.14 19.38
C ALA A 127 -0.81 -0.35 19.48
N GLY A 128 -1.86 -0.63 20.25
CA GLY A 128 -2.25 -2.01 20.58
C GLY A 128 -2.57 -2.88 19.36
N CYS A 129 -2.88 -2.26 18.21
CA CYS A 129 -3.14 -2.92 16.94
C CYS A 129 -1.87 -3.34 16.17
N TYR A 130 -0.68 -2.91 16.57
CA TYR A 130 0.59 -3.30 15.94
C TYR A 130 1.38 -4.33 16.76
N LYS A 131 0.71 -5.05 17.68
CA LYS A 131 1.31 -6.17 18.41
C LYS A 131 1.44 -7.39 17.50
N SER A 132 2.56 -7.46 16.80
CA SER A 132 2.92 -8.56 15.88
C SER A 132 3.85 -9.60 16.49
N THR A 133 3.98 -9.66 17.83
CA THR A 133 4.91 -10.54 18.56
C THR A 133 4.83 -12.01 18.12
N LEU A 134 3.62 -12.54 17.93
CA LEU A 134 3.44 -13.94 17.48
C LEU A 134 3.95 -14.14 16.05
N THR A 135 3.65 -13.20 15.15
CA THR A 135 4.14 -13.22 13.77
C THR A 135 5.67 -13.17 13.74
N LEU A 136 6.28 -12.30 14.56
CA LEU A 136 7.74 -12.20 14.67
C LEU A 136 8.37 -13.49 15.20
N ALA A 137 7.76 -14.10 16.22
CA ALA A 137 8.24 -15.38 16.76
C ALA A 137 8.18 -16.50 15.71
N MET A 138 7.10 -16.57 14.92
CA MET A 138 7.00 -17.53 13.82
C MET A 138 8.02 -17.28 12.71
N ILE A 139 8.21 -16.01 12.31
CA ILE A 139 9.22 -15.65 11.30
C ILE A 139 10.61 -16.06 11.80
N TYR A 140 10.96 -15.73 13.04
CA TYR A 140 12.25 -16.09 13.63
C TYR A 140 12.43 -17.62 13.72
N ALA A 141 11.40 -18.36 14.09
CA ALA A 141 11.46 -19.82 14.18
C ALA A 141 11.66 -20.51 12.81
N ASN A 142 11.08 -19.95 11.74
CA ASN A 142 11.15 -20.54 10.40
C ASN A 142 12.36 -20.08 9.59
N LEU A 143 12.77 -18.81 9.75
CA LEU A 143 13.80 -18.17 8.92
C LEU A 143 15.07 -17.83 9.69
N GLY A 144 15.08 -17.89 11.02
CA GLY A 144 16.23 -17.57 11.85
C GLY A 144 16.50 -16.06 11.98
N PRO A 145 17.76 -15.63 12.17
CA PRO A 145 18.14 -14.26 12.50
C PRO A 145 18.14 -13.30 11.29
N ILE A 146 17.19 -13.47 10.38
CA ILE A 146 17.04 -12.68 9.14
C ILE A 146 16.20 -11.40 9.38
N LEU A 147 15.95 -11.06 10.64
CA LEU A 147 14.96 -10.07 11.04
C LEU A 147 15.60 -8.79 11.59
N SER A 148 15.39 -7.67 10.90
CA SER A 148 15.69 -6.32 11.37
C SER A 148 14.43 -5.65 11.92
N SER A 149 14.51 -5.17 13.16
CA SER A 149 13.40 -4.54 13.88
C SER A 149 13.59 -3.03 13.99
N TYR A 150 12.61 -2.27 13.52
CA TYR A 150 12.50 -0.84 13.78
C TYR A 150 11.32 -0.60 14.73
N PHE A 151 11.62 0.06 15.85
CA PHE A 151 10.60 0.49 16.81
C PHE A 151 10.37 1.99 16.62
N SER A 152 9.20 2.33 16.10
CA SER A 152 8.72 3.70 16.03
C SER A 152 8.26 4.13 17.42
N GLU A 153 9.19 4.70 18.21
CA GLU A 153 8.89 5.30 19.51
C GLU A 153 7.75 6.32 19.37
N ALA A 154 6.67 6.11 20.13
CA ALA A 154 5.40 6.83 19.99
C ALA A 154 5.45 8.32 20.40
N GLN A 155 6.63 8.86 20.71
CA GLN A 155 6.79 10.25 21.13
C GLN A 155 7.27 11.17 20.00
N ASP A 156 7.88 10.63 18.94
CA ASP A 156 8.40 11.42 17.82
C ASP A 156 7.38 11.50 16.67
N GLY A 157 6.19 12.03 16.94
CA GLY A 157 5.16 12.15 15.90
C GLY A 157 3.75 12.50 16.36
N LYS A 158 3.44 12.47 17.65
CA LYS A 158 2.16 13.00 18.14
C LYS A 158 2.16 14.52 17.99
N GLY A 159 1.46 15.00 16.95
CA GLY A 159 1.33 16.42 16.67
C GLY A 159 0.71 17.18 17.85
N ALA A 160 0.77 18.51 17.79
CA ALA A 160 0.22 19.37 18.84
C ALA A 160 -1.25 19.06 19.19
N CYS A 161 -2.03 18.49 18.26
CA CYS A 161 -3.42 18.11 18.44
C CYS A 161 -3.63 16.95 19.43
N ASP A 162 -2.82 15.89 19.36
CA ASP A 162 -2.95 14.74 20.29
C ASP A 162 -2.61 15.15 21.72
N ARG A 163 -1.60 16.03 21.86
CA ARG A 163 -1.25 16.63 23.15
C ARG A 163 -2.42 17.43 23.71
N LYS A 164 -3.05 18.29 22.90
CA LYS A 164 -4.25 19.03 23.28
C LYS A 164 -5.41 18.12 23.67
N ALA A 165 -5.66 17.06 22.91
CA ALA A 165 -6.73 16.11 23.21
C ALA A 165 -6.50 15.36 24.54
N SER A 166 -5.25 15.00 24.85
CA SER A 166 -4.89 14.40 26.14
C SER A 166 -5.13 15.37 27.31
N HIS A 167 -4.71 16.63 27.17
CA HIS A 167 -4.97 17.66 28.18
C HIS A 167 -6.47 17.89 28.41
N ILE A 168 -7.26 18.00 27.34
CA ILE A 168 -8.72 18.15 27.42
C ILE A 168 -9.35 16.96 28.16
N LYS A 169 -8.98 15.73 27.84
CA LYS A 169 -9.51 14.52 28.50
C LYS A 169 -9.15 14.48 29.99
N ALA A 170 -7.93 14.88 30.34
CA ALA A 170 -7.48 14.93 31.73
C ALA A 170 -8.25 15.99 32.53
N GLU A 171 -8.55 17.14 31.92
CA GLU A 171 -9.27 18.22 32.59
C GLU A 171 -10.74 17.84 32.85
N ILE A 172 -11.41 17.28 31.84
CA ILE A 172 -12.79 16.77 32.00
C ILE A 172 -12.84 15.70 33.09
N LYS A 173 -11.87 14.76 33.12
CA LYS A 173 -11.80 13.73 34.15
C LYS A 173 -11.64 14.31 35.56
N ARG A 174 -10.84 15.37 35.70
CA ARG A 174 -10.66 16.06 36.99
C ARG A 174 -11.92 16.81 37.42
N TYR A 175 -12.57 17.52 36.50
CA TYR A 175 -13.82 18.22 36.76
C TYR A 175 -14.90 17.26 37.29
N VAL A 176 -15.00 16.06 36.70
CA VAL A 176 -15.86 14.98 37.20
C VAL A 176 -15.43 14.48 38.59
N ASN A 177 -14.13 14.29 38.82
CA ASN A 177 -13.62 13.88 40.12
C ASN A 177 -13.83 14.93 41.23
N GLU A 178 -13.98 16.20 40.88
CA GLU A 178 -14.33 17.30 41.80
C GLU A 178 -15.83 17.33 42.12
N GLY A 179 -16.62 16.36 41.62
CA GLY A 179 -18.05 16.20 41.89
C GLY A 179 -18.95 17.01 40.95
N LEU A 180 -18.39 17.58 39.87
CA LEU A 180 -19.11 18.36 38.88
C LEU A 180 -19.50 17.49 37.67
N ASN A 181 -20.71 17.67 37.15
CA ASN A 181 -21.21 16.84 36.06
C ASN A 181 -20.87 17.43 34.68
N VAL A 182 -20.67 16.53 33.70
CA VAL A 182 -20.51 16.87 32.29
C VAL A 182 -21.54 16.06 31.49
N LEU A 183 -22.73 16.63 31.29
CA LEU A 183 -23.86 15.92 30.66
C LEU A 183 -24.08 16.32 29.20
N ASP A 184 -23.70 17.55 28.84
CA ASP A 184 -23.86 18.08 27.49
C ASP A 184 -22.57 18.79 27.01
N ALA A 185 -22.62 19.30 25.77
CA ALA A 185 -21.50 20.01 25.18
C ALA A 185 -21.17 21.34 25.91
N ASN A 186 -22.15 21.98 26.55
CA ASN A 186 -21.93 23.21 27.29
C ASN A 186 -21.15 22.95 28.59
N ASP A 187 -21.52 21.88 29.31
CA ASP A 187 -20.79 21.46 30.51
C ASP A 187 -19.40 20.95 30.16
N MET A 188 -19.23 20.28 29.01
CA MET A 188 -17.92 19.88 28.51
C MET A 188 -17.03 21.10 28.25
N LYS A 189 -17.58 22.16 27.66
CA LYS A 189 -16.86 23.42 27.46
C LYS A 189 -16.51 24.09 28.79
N LYS A 190 -17.44 24.17 29.75
CA LYS A 190 -17.16 24.71 31.09
C LYS A 190 -16.05 23.93 31.79
N ALA A 191 -16.05 22.61 31.68
CA ALA A 191 -15.02 21.75 32.24
C ALA A 191 -13.65 22.05 31.62
N ILE A 192 -13.57 22.21 30.30
CA ILE A 192 -12.34 22.59 29.59
C ILE A 192 -11.88 23.99 29.98
N ASP A 193 -12.79 24.96 30.02
CA ASP A 193 -12.48 26.37 30.27
C ASP A 193 -12.20 26.67 31.76
N SER A 194 -12.61 25.79 32.69
CA SER A 194 -12.49 25.97 34.15
C SER A 194 -11.07 26.32 34.63
N ARG A 195 -10.04 25.95 33.86
CA ARG A 195 -8.63 26.27 34.14
C ARG A 195 -7.87 26.93 33.00
N ILE A 196 -8.50 27.20 31.86
CA ILE A 196 -7.87 27.96 30.78
C ILE A 196 -7.86 29.46 31.18
N LYS A 197 -6.96 29.83 32.10
CA LYS A 197 -6.38 31.19 32.08
C LYS A 197 -5.36 31.21 30.95
N LEU A 198 -5.83 31.23 29.70
CA LEU A 198 -4.96 31.59 28.58
C LEU A 198 -4.60 33.07 28.75
N THR A 199 -3.46 33.35 29.36
CA THR A 199 -2.79 34.63 29.20
C THR A 199 -2.29 34.69 27.76
N TYR A 200 -3.12 35.20 26.86
CA TYR A 200 -2.68 35.57 25.53
C TYR A 200 -1.85 36.85 25.64
N LYS A 201 -0.57 36.80 25.25
CA LYS A 201 0.18 38.02 24.92
C LYS A 201 -0.13 38.36 23.46
N CYS A 202 -1.15 39.19 23.23
CA CYS A 202 -1.31 39.85 21.94
C CYS A 202 -0.37 41.05 21.87
N LYS A 203 0.43 41.13 20.80
CA LYS A 203 1.17 42.33 20.42
C LYS A 203 0.52 42.85 19.14
N ILE A 204 -0.13 44.00 19.21
CA ILE A 204 -0.70 44.67 18.04
C ILE A 204 0.46 45.38 17.35
N VAL A 205 0.69 45.08 16.08
CA VAL A 205 1.65 45.78 15.23
C VAL A 205 0.83 46.48 14.17
N GLU A 206 0.75 47.81 14.25
CA GLU A 206 0.24 48.61 13.14
C GLU A 206 1.31 48.65 12.07
N ILE A 207 0.93 48.19 10.88
CA ILE A 207 1.78 48.25 9.70
C ILE A 207 1.46 49.56 9.01
N ASP A 208 2.16 50.63 9.40
CA ASP A 208 2.31 51.76 8.48
C ASP A 208 3.18 51.30 7.32
N GLY A 209 2.70 51.54 6.11
CA GLY A 209 3.30 51.08 4.87
C GLY A 209 4.67 51.73 4.62
N ASN A 210 5.71 51.25 5.30
CA ASN A 210 7.03 50.92 4.78
C ASN A 210 7.98 50.56 5.93
N VAL A 211 8.66 49.42 5.74
CA VAL A 211 9.81 48.88 6.50
C VAL A 211 9.48 48.02 7.72
N LEU A 212 9.58 46.70 7.52
CA LEU A 212 9.71 45.70 8.58
C LEU A 212 11.17 45.63 9.06
N GLN A 213 11.42 45.91 10.34
CA GLN A 213 12.54 45.30 11.06
C GLN A 213 12.11 44.87 12.46
N PRO A 214 12.44 43.64 12.90
CA PRO A 214 12.11 43.16 14.24
C PRO A 214 13.09 43.73 15.26
N SER A 215 12.58 44.34 16.34
CA SER A 215 13.39 44.74 17.49
C SER A 215 13.67 43.55 18.41
N VAL A 216 14.93 43.46 18.87
CA VAL A 216 15.51 42.48 19.80
C VAL A 216 14.66 42.23 21.05
#